data_AF-A0A645C5Z7-F1
#
_entry.id   AF-A0A645C5Z7-F1
#
_cell.length_a   1.000
_cell.length_b   1.000
_cell.length_c   1.000
_cell.angle_alpha   90.00
_cell.angle_beta   90.00
_cell.angle_gamma   90.00
#
_symmetry.space_group_name_H-M   'P 1'
#
loop_
_entity.id
_entity.type
_entity.pdbx_description
1 polymer ?
#
loop_
_entity_poly.entity_id
_entity_poly.type
_entity_poly.pdbx_seq_one_letter_code
_entity_poly.pdbx_strand_id
1 'polypeptide(L)'
;MELSGIDPKANLNQLHLIYLDVATKEGNMLLTPGMVVNVTVKQTSENNQGINVPLRAIFNREGKTCVWKFNRSDSTVTLQEVSADKIFGDGYASILWGVEPNDEVIIAGVNKIKEGQKVKPIQTPSKTNEGGIL
;
A
#
# COMPACT_ATOMS: atom_id res chain seq x y z
N MET A 1 -15.92 -14.56 5.73
CA MET A 1 -15.02 -15.44 6.49
C MET A 1 -14.68 -14.73 7.77
N GLU A 2 -14.96 -15.36 8.89
CA GLU A 2 -14.77 -14.78 10.22
C GLU A 2 -13.95 -15.74 11.07
N LEU A 3 -13.17 -15.21 12.01
CA LEU A 3 -12.37 -16.00 12.94
C LEU A 3 -13.27 -16.53 14.04
N SER A 4 -13.40 -17.86 14.15
CA SER A 4 -14.21 -18.50 15.20
C SER A 4 -13.37 -19.00 16.39
N GLY A 5 -12.07 -19.22 16.21
CA GLY A 5 -11.19 -19.56 17.33
C GLY A 5 -9.71 -19.72 16.95
N ILE A 6 -8.87 -19.70 17.98
CA ILE A 6 -7.42 -19.98 17.89
C ILE A 6 -7.07 -20.93 19.04
N ASP A 7 -6.36 -22.02 18.76
CA ASP A 7 -5.80 -22.87 19.81
C ASP A 7 -4.68 -22.11 20.53
N PRO A 8 -4.80 -21.88 21.86
CA PRO A 8 -3.76 -21.19 22.61
C PRO A 8 -2.44 -21.95 22.66
N LYS A 9 -2.44 -23.29 22.47
CA LYS A 9 -1.22 -24.08 22.45
C LYS A 9 -0.70 -24.20 21.02
N ALA A 10 0.55 -23.78 20.83
CA ALA A 10 1.26 -24.04 19.59
C ALA A 10 1.67 -25.51 19.49
N ASN A 11 1.75 -26.03 18.27
CA ASN A 11 2.37 -27.33 18.02
C ASN A 11 3.90 -27.26 18.15
N LEU A 12 4.59 -28.39 17.95
CA LEU A 12 6.06 -28.48 18.04
C LEU A 12 6.81 -27.55 17.07
N ASN A 13 6.13 -27.07 16.01
CA ASN A 13 6.68 -26.14 15.02
C ASN A 13 6.27 -24.69 15.29
N GLN A 14 5.78 -24.38 16.49
CA GLN A 14 5.32 -23.04 16.89
C GLN A 14 4.16 -22.50 16.03
N LEU A 15 3.36 -23.39 15.44
CA LEU A 15 2.17 -23.01 14.67
C LEU A 15 0.92 -23.18 15.53
N HIS A 16 0.03 -22.19 15.44
CA HIS A 16 -1.29 -22.22 16.09
C HIS A 16 -2.36 -22.70 15.09
N LEU A 17 -3.29 -23.53 15.57
CA LEU A 17 -4.46 -23.93 14.78
C LEU A 17 -5.51 -22.83 14.83
N ILE A 18 -5.99 -22.40 13.66
CA ILE A 18 -6.98 -21.34 13.50
C ILE A 18 -8.26 -21.93 12.90
N TYR A 19 -9.40 -21.63 13.50
CA TYR A 19 -10.72 -22.00 13.00
C TYR A 19 -11.38 -20.79 12.33
N LEU A 20 -11.85 -20.97 11.09
CA LEU A 20 -12.44 -19.92 10.28
C LEU A 20 -13.84 -20.34 9.80
N ASP A 21 -14.82 -19.50 10.06
CA ASP A 21 -16.19 -19.71 9.61
C ASP A 21 -16.38 -19.02 8.26
N VAL A 22 -16.78 -19.79 7.25
CA VAL A 22 -17.04 -19.26 5.91
C VAL A 22 -18.53 -18.96 5.79
N ALA A 23 -18.90 -17.67 5.84
CA ALA A 23 -20.25 -17.23 5.51
C ALA A 23 -20.56 -17.52 4.02
N THR A 24 -21.32 -18.59 3.76
CA THR A 24 -21.85 -18.90 2.44
C THR A 24 -23.19 -18.19 2.26
N LYS A 25 -23.37 -17.41 1.19
CA LYS A 25 -24.71 -16.91 0.84
C LYS A 25 -25.58 -18.09 0.43
N GLU A 26 -26.81 -18.14 0.94
CA GLU A 26 -27.78 -19.18 0.58
C GLU A 26 -27.88 -19.32 -0.95
N GLY A 27 -27.71 -20.55 -1.43
CA GLY A 27 -27.83 -20.89 -2.86
C GLY A 27 -26.53 -20.93 -3.68
N ASN A 28 -25.36 -20.65 -3.11
CA ASN A 28 -24.09 -20.75 -3.85
C ASN A 28 -22.98 -21.42 -3.03
N MET A 29 -23.17 -22.69 -2.71
CA MET A 29 -22.20 -23.52 -1.98
C MET A 29 -21.21 -24.16 -2.96
N LEU A 30 -20.09 -23.47 -3.21
CA LEU A 30 -19.00 -23.93 -4.08
C LEU A 30 -17.86 -24.65 -3.33
N LEU A 31 -17.96 -24.78 -2.00
CA LEU A 31 -16.93 -25.39 -1.16
C LEU A 31 -17.41 -26.76 -0.65
N THR A 32 -16.63 -27.81 -0.93
CA THR A 32 -16.87 -29.16 -0.42
C THR A 32 -15.75 -29.58 0.54
N PRO A 33 -16.03 -30.51 1.48
CA PRO A 33 -14.99 -31.09 2.32
C PRO A 33 -13.85 -31.68 1.49
N GLY A 34 -12.60 -31.42 1.89
CA GLY A 34 -11.41 -31.88 1.20
C GLY A 34 -10.82 -30.90 0.17
N MET A 35 -11.49 -29.78 -0.12
CA MET A 35 -10.89 -28.72 -0.94
C MET A 35 -9.76 -28.01 -0.19
N VAL A 36 -8.64 -27.79 -0.89
CA VAL A 36 -7.56 -26.91 -0.43
C VAL A 36 -7.96 -25.47 -0.75
N VAL A 37 -7.82 -24.57 0.23
CA VAL A 37 -8.12 -23.14 0.08
C VAL A 37 -6.91 -22.31 0.46
N ASN A 38 -6.71 -21.19 -0.23
CA ASN A 38 -5.74 -20.18 0.16
C ASN A 38 -6.44 -19.12 1.02
N VAL A 39 -5.93 -18.91 2.23
CA VAL A 39 -6.45 -17.89 3.16
C VAL A 39 -5.48 -16.72 3.17
N THR A 40 -5.99 -15.52 2.92
CA THR A 40 -5.22 -14.27 3.10
C THR A 40 -5.75 -13.54 4.33
N VAL A 41 -4.91 -13.41 5.36
CA VAL A 41 -5.23 -12.66 6.57
C VAL A 41 -4.80 -11.21 6.37
N LYS A 42 -5.74 -10.28 6.49
CA LYS A 42 -5.44 -8.85 6.51
C LYS A 42 -5.46 -8.37 7.96
N GLN A 43 -4.32 -7.90 8.44
CA GLN A 43 -4.22 -7.28 9.76
C GLN A 43 -4.33 -5.76 9.60
N THR A 44 -5.47 -5.20 10.00
CA THR A 44 -5.60 -3.75 10.14
C THR A 44 -5.00 -3.38 11.49
N SER A 45 -3.94 -2.59 11.50
CA SER A 45 -3.43 -2.02 12.75
C SER A 45 -4.32 -0.82 13.11
N GLU A 46 -4.96 -0.83 14.28
CA GLU A 46 -5.81 0.28 14.75
C GLU A 46 -5.03 1.60 14.90
N ASN A 47 -3.70 1.52 14.95
CA ASN A 47 -2.81 2.67 15.13
C ASN A 47 -2.17 3.14 13.81
N ASN A 48 -2.82 2.96 12.67
CA ASN A 48 -2.30 3.45 11.39
C ASN A 48 -2.60 4.96 11.24
N GLN A 49 -1.97 5.78 12.07
CA GLN A 49 -2.04 7.25 11.97
C GLN A 49 -1.23 7.80 10.78
N GLY A 50 -0.45 6.95 10.11
CA GLY A 50 0.38 7.36 8.98
C GLY A 50 -0.31 7.25 7.62
N ILE A 51 0.15 8.08 6.68
CA ILE A 51 -0.29 8.10 5.29
C ILE A 51 0.54 7.11 4.49
N ASN A 52 -0.12 6.23 3.74
CA ASN A 52 0.56 5.26 2.88
C ASN A 52 1.09 5.94 1.62
N VAL A 53 2.41 6.00 1.47
CA VAL A 53 3.11 6.55 0.31
C VAL A 53 3.88 5.43 -0.41
N PRO A 54 3.82 5.33 -1.75
CA PRO A 54 4.63 4.35 -2.48
C PRO A 54 6.12 4.54 -2.24
N LEU A 55 6.87 3.47 -2.01
CA LEU A 55 8.33 3.54 -1.76
C LEU A 55 9.09 4.28 -2.86
N ARG A 56 8.65 4.16 -4.12
CA ARG A 56 9.26 4.83 -5.28
C ARG A 56 9.13 6.37 -5.28
N ALA A 57 8.26 6.94 -4.45
CA ALA A 57 8.14 8.38 -4.25
C ALA A 57 9.11 8.91 -3.18
N ILE A 58 9.64 8.01 -2.34
CA ILE A 58 10.49 8.32 -1.21
C ILE A 58 11.95 8.18 -1.66
N PHE A 59 12.76 9.19 -1.35
CA PHE A 59 14.19 9.18 -1.66
C PHE A 59 14.99 9.80 -0.51
N ASN A 60 16.28 9.49 -0.46
CA ASN A 60 17.19 10.11 0.50
C ASN A 60 17.87 11.32 -0.13
N ARG A 61 17.93 12.43 0.61
CA ARG A 61 18.72 13.61 0.25
C ARG A 61 19.48 14.08 1.48
N GLU A 62 20.81 14.05 1.40
CA GLU A 62 21.70 14.49 2.50
C GLU A 62 21.40 13.79 3.84
N GLY A 63 21.09 12.49 3.79
CA GLY A 63 20.77 11.70 4.99
C GLY A 63 19.33 11.82 5.48
N LYS A 64 18.52 12.68 4.87
CA LYS A 64 17.10 12.87 5.22
C LYS A 64 16.18 12.12 4.26
N THR A 65 15.09 11.59 4.78
CA THR A 65 14.03 10.96 3.98
C THR A 65 13.11 12.05 3.45
N CYS A 66 12.95 12.11 2.13
CA CYS A 66 12.22 13.17 1.46
C CYS A 66 11.25 12.63 0.41
N VAL A 67 10.23 13.44 0.11
CA VAL A 67 9.32 13.29 -1.03
C VAL A 67 9.24 14.63 -1.78
N TRP A 68 8.75 14.58 -3.01
CA TRP A 68 8.39 15.78 -3.77
C TRP A 68 6.88 16.01 -3.66
N LYS A 69 6.46 17.16 -3.09
CA LYS A 69 5.07 17.63 -3.12
C LYS A 69 4.83 18.43 -4.40
N PHE A 70 3.70 18.21 -5.05
CA PHE A 70 3.31 18.94 -6.25
C PHE A 70 2.33 20.06 -5.93
N ASN A 71 2.67 21.27 -6.36
CA ASN A 71 1.84 22.45 -6.21
C ASN A 71 0.98 22.65 -7.46
N ARG A 72 -0.33 22.45 -7.36
CA ARG A 72 -1.25 22.64 -8.49
C ARG A 72 -1.31 24.07 -9.01
N SER A 73 -1.15 25.06 -8.13
CA SER A 73 -1.33 26.48 -8.46
C SER A 73 -0.32 27.01 -9.48
N ASP A 74 0.93 26.56 -9.40
CA ASP A 74 2.05 27.03 -10.23
C ASP A 74 2.72 25.88 -11.03
N SER A 75 2.22 24.65 -10.86
CA SER A 75 2.77 23.41 -11.43
C SER A 75 4.23 23.15 -11.03
N THR A 76 4.65 23.60 -9.84
CA THR A 76 6.00 23.38 -9.31
C THR A 76 6.04 22.22 -8.33
N VAL A 77 7.25 21.81 -7.97
CA VAL A 77 7.51 20.81 -6.92
C VAL A 77 8.29 21.40 -5.76
N THR A 78 7.97 20.98 -4.56
CA THR A 78 8.67 21.34 -3.34
C THR A 78 9.23 20.11 -2.63
N LEU A 79 10.46 20.22 -2.15
CA LEU A 79 11.11 19.19 -1.36
C LEU A 79 10.48 19.18 0.03
N GLN A 80 9.99 18.03 0.43
CA GLN A 80 9.38 17.83 1.72
C GLN A 80 10.10 16.72 2.47
N GLU A 81 10.67 17.06 3.62
CA GLU A 81 11.20 16.07 4.56
C GLU A 81 10.02 15.31 5.19
N VAL A 82 10.18 13.99 5.34
CA VAL A 82 9.14 13.10 5.87
C VAL A 82 9.72 12.13 6.89
N SER A 83 8.88 11.70 7.83
CA SER A 83 9.22 10.63 8.78
C SER A 83 8.43 9.37 8.45
N ALA A 84 9.12 8.32 8.04
CA ALA A 84 8.53 7.01 7.80
C ALA A 84 8.53 6.17 9.09
N ASP A 85 7.46 5.42 9.33
CA ASP A 85 7.33 4.51 10.47
C ASP A 85 7.55 3.06 10.04
N LYS A 86 6.74 2.60 9.09
CA LYS A 86 6.72 1.19 8.68
C LYS A 86 6.78 1.06 7.17
N ILE A 87 7.51 0.06 6.70
CA ILE A 87 7.46 -0.38 5.31
C ILE A 87 6.57 -1.61 5.23
N PHE A 88 5.60 -1.58 4.33
CA PHE A 88 4.70 -2.69 4.04
C PHE A 88 5.25 -3.52 2.88
N GLY A 89 4.99 -4.84 2.91
CA GLY A 89 5.45 -5.77 1.87
C GLY A 89 4.78 -5.59 0.49
N ASP A 90 3.78 -4.72 0.39
CA ASP A 90 3.08 -4.35 -0.84
C ASP A 90 3.75 -3.19 -1.60
N GLY A 91 4.91 -2.70 -1.12
CA GLY A 91 5.68 -1.64 -1.77
C GLY A 91 5.31 -0.22 -1.30
N TYR A 92 4.55 -0.10 -0.22
CA TYR A 92 4.20 1.17 0.41
C TYR A 92 4.93 1.36 1.74
N ALA A 93 5.08 2.61 2.16
CA ALA A 93 5.55 2.99 3.48
C ALA A 93 4.53 3.90 4.17
N SER A 94 4.37 3.73 5.48
CA SER A 94 3.57 4.60 6.34
C SER A 94 4.38 5.83 6.73
N ILE A 95 3.89 7.02 6.38
CA ILE A 95 4.49 8.31 6.72
C ILE A 95 3.70 8.95 7.88
N LEU A 96 4.37 9.21 9.01
CA LEU A 96 3.75 9.84 10.18
C LEU A 96 3.73 11.37 10.12
N TRP A 97 4.69 11.96 9.41
CA TRP A 97 4.85 13.40 9.34
C TRP A 97 5.42 13.85 7.99
N GLY A 98 5.02 15.06 7.57
CA GLY A 98 5.50 15.72 6.37
C GLY A 98 4.59 15.55 5.15
N VAL A 99 3.54 14.74 5.23
CA VAL A 99 2.51 14.63 4.18
C VAL A 99 1.15 14.66 4.85
N GLU A 100 0.21 15.37 4.23
CA GLU A 100 -1.18 15.47 4.68
C GLU A 100 -2.13 14.80 3.70
N PRO A 101 -3.35 14.41 4.13
CA PRO A 101 -4.37 13.95 3.22
C PRO A 101 -4.65 15.01 2.15
N ASN A 102 -4.75 14.58 0.89
CA ASN A 102 -4.91 15.40 -0.32
C ASN A 102 -3.63 16.03 -0.88
N ASP A 103 -2.47 15.84 -0.25
CA ASP A 103 -1.20 16.19 -0.88
C ASP A 103 -0.93 15.31 -2.12
N GLU A 104 -0.48 15.93 -3.20
CA GLU A 104 -0.03 15.20 -4.39
C GLU A 104 1.48 14.99 -4.31
N VAL A 105 1.90 13.72 -4.30
CA VAL A 105 3.32 13.34 -4.26
C VAL A 105 3.80 12.80 -5.60
N ILE A 106 5.01 13.19 -6.01
CA ILE A 106 5.60 12.71 -7.26
C ILE A 106 6.19 11.31 -7.09
N ILE A 107 5.81 10.42 -8.00
CA ILE A 107 6.15 8.99 -7.99
C ILE A 107 7.13 8.59 -9.10
N ALA A 108 7.48 9.52 -9.99
CA ALA A 108 8.26 9.27 -11.20
C ALA A 108 9.34 10.34 -11.38
N GLY A 109 10.54 9.92 -11.74
CA GLY A 109 11.66 10.86 -11.98
C GLY A 109 12.16 11.56 -10.72
N VAL A 110 11.86 11.06 -9.52
CA VAL A 110 12.20 11.71 -8.23
C VAL A 110 13.67 12.08 -8.07
N ASN A 111 14.59 11.30 -8.64
CA ASN A 111 16.04 11.57 -8.60
C ASN A 111 16.52 12.61 -9.62
N LYS A 112 15.68 13.00 -10.59
CA LYS A 112 16.03 13.97 -11.65
C LYS A 112 15.40 15.35 -11.40
N ILE A 113 14.43 15.42 -10.49
CA ILE A 113 13.69 16.64 -10.18
C ILE A 113 14.49 17.52 -9.22
N LYS A 114 14.41 18.84 -9.42
CA LYS A 114 14.99 19.86 -8.54
C LYS A 114 13.88 20.70 -7.88
N GLU A 115 14.23 21.34 -6.76
CA GLU A 115 13.35 22.28 -6.06
C GLU A 115 12.80 23.35 -7.02
N GLY A 116 11.49 23.62 -6.94
CA GLY A 116 10.81 24.62 -7.76
C GLY A 116 10.69 24.26 -9.24
N GLN A 117 11.09 23.05 -9.64
CA GLN A 117 11.01 22.63 -11.04
C GLN A 117 9.54 22.51 -11.46
N LYS A 118 9.21 23.11 -12.60
CA LYS A 118 7.90 22.94 -13.22
C LYS A 118 7.79 21.54 -13.81
N VAL A 119 6.76 20.81 -13.39
CA VAL A 119 6.46 19.47 -13.87
C VAL A 119 5.03 19.40 -14.38
N LYS A 120 4.76 18.41 -15.23
CA LYS A 120 3.41 18.12 -15.72
C LYS A 120 3.01 16.73 -15.25
N PRO A 121 1.81 16.56 -14.67
CA PRO A 121 1.29 15.24 -14.37
C PRO A 121 1.27 14.37 -15.63
N ILE A 122 1.79 13.15 -15.51
CA ILE A 122 1.67 12.16 -16.58
C ILE A 122 0.23 11.66 -16.51
N GLN A 123 -0.53 11.84 -17.59
CA GLN A 123 -1.89 11.31 -17.67
C GLN A 123 -1.82 9.79 -17.51
N THR A 124 -2.66 9.24 -16.63
CA THR A 124 -2.77 7.79 -16.46
C THR A 124 -3.11 7.18 -17.82
N PRO A 125 -2.37 6.16 -18.31
CA PRO A 125 -2.76 5.49 -19.54
C PRO A 125 -4.18 4.92 -19.35
N SER A 126 -5.08 5.26 -20.28
CA SER A 126 -6.41 4.66 -20.36
C SER A 126 -6.27 3.15 -20.51
N LYS A 127 -7.12 2.37 -19.84
CA LYS A 127 -7.33 0.94 -20.15
C LYS A 127 -7.94 0.84 -21.55
N THR A 128 -7.12 0.89 -22.60
CA THR A 128 -7.61 0.74 -23.99
C THR A 128 -6.80 -0.28 -24.78
N ASN A 129 -6.07 -1.16 -24.10
CA ASN A 129 -5.37 -2.27 -24.73
C ASN A 129 -5.79 -3.60 -24.07
N GLU A 130 -7.08 -3.91 -24.10
CA GLU A 130 -7.54 -5.30 -24.11
C GLU A 130 -7.82 -5.65 -25.57
N GLY A 131 -6.77 -5.94 -26.31
CA GLY A 131 -6.84 -6.23 -27.74
C GLY A 131 -5.59 -6.97 -28.17
N GLY A 132 -5.49 -8.23 -27.74
CA GLY A 132 -4.51 -9.13 -28.34
C GLY A 132 -4.77 -9.27 -29.84
N ILE A 133 -3.68 -9.45 -30.59
CA ILE A 133 -3.58 -9.87 -31.99
C ILE A 133 -3.38 -8.71 -32.99
N LEU A 134 -2.17 -8.69 -33.58
CA LEU A 134 -1.98 -8.43 -35.01
C LEU A 134 -2.08 -9.78 -35.73
#